data_AF-A0A7L0K0Z3-F1
#
_entry.id   AF-A0A7L0K0Z3-F1
#
_cell.length_a   1.000
_cell.length_b   1.000
_cell.length_c   1.000
_cell.angle_alpha   90.00
_cell.angle_beta   90.00
_cell.angle_gamma   90.00
#
_symmetry.space_group_name_H-M   'P 1'
#
loop_
_entity.id
_entity.type
_entity.pdbx_description
1 polymer ?
#
loop_
_entity_poly.entity_id
_entity_poly.type
_entity_poly.pdbx_seq_one_letter_code
_entity_poly.pdbx_strand_id
1 'polypeptide(L)'
;PLLAGVEVGLKRAAGWPGPTEGPPTALDALYAVTVTEALGTAILLARARNRSRATLGPDGCWDDVENPQKFTLMGPPSPIPDAVANGALDGVLLGARLAEAPIPLASLLRSYYGMDNGTASGRPPSSYRRRDFGVLTGLEKLKEEVAAMLHLLRVLPPTQGLLEDVGAEEEEAIARQAARDFMETYVECPAIVPRCMWGARPYRGTPRTLSLPLGFVYIHHTFVPSAPCRSFAACARAMRAMQRFHQDTRGWDDIGYSFVVGSDGYLYQGRGWHWVGAHTKGHNSKGYGVGYVGNFSASLPDPDAIALVRDGLLPCAVRAGWLHRNYTLHGHRQVVNTSCPGDSLFQEIKTWRGFE
;
A
#
# COMPACT_ATOMS: atom_id res chain seq x y z
N PRO A 1 15.27 10.24 -0.02
CA PRO A 1 14.05 10.80 -0.64
C PRO A 1 13.17 11.63 0.32
N LEU A 2 12.79 11.13 1.50
CA LEU A 2 11.93 11.86 2.46
C LEU A 2 12.47 13.26 2.81
N LEU A 3 13.68 13.30 3.38
CA LEU A 3 14.32 14.55 3.80
C LEU A 3 14.62 15.47 2.61
N ALA A 4 14.92 14.90 1.43
CA ALA A 4 15.13 15.67 0.20
C ALA A 4 13.85 16.39 -0.23
N GLY A 5 12.69 15.72 -0.17
CA GLY A 5 11.40 16.36 -0.46
C GLY A 5 11.06 17.47 0.54
N VAL A 6 11.31 17.25 1.83
CA VAL A 6 11.17 18.27 2.88
C VAL A 6 12.06 19.48 2.60
N GLU A 7 13.33 19.26 2.28
CA GLU A 7 14.29 20.33 1.96
C GLU A 7 13.85 21.13 0.74
N VAL A 8 13.43 20.46 -0.34
CA VAL A 8 12.92 21.12 -1.54
C VAL A 8 11.68 21.94 -1.24
N GLY A 9 10.74 21.41 -0.47
CA GLY A 9 9.54 22.14 -0.05
C GLY A 9 9.87 23.44 0.69
N LEU A 10 10.79 23.38 1.65
CA LEU A 10 11.27 24.55 2.38
C LEU A 10 11.96 25.58 1.48
N LYS A 11 12.81 25.12 0.54
CA LYS A 11 13.46 26.01 -0.43
C LYS A 11 12.43 26.72 -1.31
N ARG A 12 11.40 26.03 -1.80
CA ARG A 12 10.32 26.63 -2.59
C ARG A 12 9.57 27.69 -1.80
N ALA A 13 9.25 27.43 -0.53
CA ALA A 13 8.62 28.42 0.34
C ALA A 13 9.49 29.66 0.57
N ALA A 14 10.82 29.51 0.52
CA ALA A 14 11.78 30.61 0.59
C ALA A 14 11.99 31.34 -0.74
N GLY A 15 11.21 31.04 -1.78
CA GLY A 15 11.28 31.68 -3.09
C GLY A 15 12.38 31.13 -4.02
N TRP A 16 12.92 29.95 -3.72
CA TRP A 16 13.83 29.28 -4.65
C TRP A 16 13.06 28.86 -5.92
N PRO A 17 13.46 29.33 -7.12
CA PRO A 17 12.70 29.12 -8.36
C PRO A 17 12.75 27.67 -8.89
N GLY A 18 13.49 26.76 -8.23
CA GLY A 18 13.74 25.41 -8.73
C GLY A 18 14.89 25.37 -9.75
N PRO A 19 15.15 24.21 -10.39
CA PRO A 19 16.03 24.13 -11.55
C PRO A 19 15.47 25.03 -12.67
N THR A 20 16.35 25.81 -13.28
CA THR A 20 16.03 26.83 -14.30
C THR A 20 15.43 26.22 -15.58
N GLU A 21 14.47 26.94 -16.19
CA GLU A 21 13.83 26.64 -17.48
C GLU A 21 14.87 26.52 -18.62
N GLY A 22 15.34 25.29 -18.87
CA GLY A 22 16.12 24.93 -20.05
C GLY A 22 15.56 23.63 -20.64
N PRO A 23 15.36 23.48 -21.96
CA PRO A 23 14.58 22.36 -22.47
C PRO A 23 15.37 21.05 -22.64
N PRO A 24 14.62 19.92 -22.74
CA PRO A 24 13.17 19.87 -22.79
C PRO A 24 12.57 19.04 -21.66
N THR A 25 12.42 19.67 -20.49
CA THR A 25 11.18 19.79 -19.68
C THR A 25 11.58 20.31 -18.30
N ALA A 26 10.92 21.35 -17.80
CA ALA A 26 11.18 21.87 -16.46
C ALA A 26 10.76 20.82 -15.43
N LEU A 27 11.71 19.99 -15.00
CA LEU A 27 11.52 18.95 -14.01
C LEU A 27 11.16 19.59 -12.67
N ASP A 28 10.03 19.24 -12.07
CA ASP A 28 9.68 19.75 -10.76
C ASP A 28 10.68 19.17 -9.73
N ALA A 29 11.42 20.05 -9.08
CA ALA A 29 12.47 19.70 -8.13
C ALA A 29 12.00 18.73 -7.04
N LEU A 30 10.73 18.80 -6.66
CA LEU A 30 10.16 17.93 -5.64
C LEU A 30 10.09 16.50 -6.16
N TYR A 31 9.63 16.29 -7.39
CA TYR A 31 9.55 14.97 -8.00
C TYR A 31 10.93 14.44 -8.35
N ALA A 32 11.79 15.30 -8.89
CA ALA A 32 13.17 15.03 -9.25
C ALA A 32 13.91 14.26 -8.16
N VAL A 33 13.98 14.83 -6.95
CA VAL A 33 14.84 14.33 -5.86
C VAL A 33 14.16 13.28 -4.96
N THR A 34 12.87 13.05 -5.15
CA THR A 34 12.10 12.15 -4.27
C THR A 34 11.85 10.83 -4.94
N VAL A 35 11.20 10.82 -6.10
CA VAL A 35 10.65 9.61 -6.72
C VAL A 35 11.24 9.35 -8.10
N THR A 36 11.43 10.37 -8.93
CA THR A 36 11.81 10.14 -10.33
C THR A 36 13.28 9.84 -10.53
N GLU A 37 14.19 10.39 -9.71
CA GLU A 37 15.61 9.97 -9.69
C GLU A 37 15.74 8.47 -9.40
N ALA A 38 15.04 7.98 -8.37
CA ALA A 38 15.08 6.58 -7.97
C ALA A 38 14.51 5.70 -9.09
N LEU A 39 13.35 6.07 -9.66
CA LEU A 39 12.73 5.36 -10.78
C LEU A 39 13.65 5.34 -12.02
N GLY A 40 14.19 6.49 -12.42
CA GLY A 40 15.12 6.62 -13.55
C GLY A 40 16.35 5.75 -13.36
N THR A 41 16.99 5.80 -12.19
CA THR A 41 18.17 4.98 -11.87
C THR A 41 17.85 3.49 -11.82
N ALA A 42 16.69 3.11 -11.27
CA ALA A 42 16.26 1.71 -11.20
C ALA A 42 16.03 1.11 -12.59
N ILE A 43 15.47 1.90 -13.50
CA ILE A 43 15.30 1.54 -14.91
C ILE A 43 16.66 1.29 -15.57
N LEU A 44 17.65 2.17 -15.36
CA LEU A 44 19.01 2.00 -15.89
C LEU A 44 19.63 0.68 -15.41
N LEU A 45 19.53 0.40 -14.11
CA LEU A 45 20.06 -0.82 -13.53
C LEU A 45 19.32 -2.08 -13.99
N ALA A 46 18.00 -2.01 -14.21
CA ALA A 46 17.23 -3.11 -14.74
C ALA A 46 17.67 -3.46 -16.18
N ARG A 47 17.85 -2.45 -17.04
CA ARG A 47 18.35 -2.63 -18.41
C ARG A 47 19.75 -3.23 -18.44
N ALA A 48 20.68 -2.68 -17.66
CA ALA A 48 22.05 -3.20 -17.57
C ALA A 48 22.11 -4.68 -17.15
N ARG A 49 21.08 -5.15 -16.44
CA ARG A 49 20.93 -6.55 -15.98
C ARG A 49 19.98 -7.38 -16.86
N ASN A 50 19.57 -6.84 -18.02
CA ASN A 50 18.62 -7.43 -18.95
C ASN A 50 17.30 -7.88 -18.27
N ARG A 51 16.80 -7.06 -17.33
CA ARG A 51 15.53 -7.27 -16.64
C ARG A 51 14.45 -6.39 -17.26
N SER A 52 13.26 -6.95 -17.42
CA SER A 52 12.13 -6.31 -18.12
C SER A 52 11.31 -5.31 -17.29
N ARG A 53 11.61 -5.13 -16.00
CA ARG A 53 10.84 -4.25 -15.10
C ARG A 53 11.75 -3.45 -14.18
N ALA A 54 11.35 -2.21 -13.90
CA ALA A 54 11.85 -1.46 -12.75
C ALA A 54 11.56 -2.30 -11.49
N THR A 55 12.60 -2.78 -10.82
CA THR A 55 12.44 -3.67 -9.68
C THR A 55 12.02 -2.85 -8.46
N LEU A 56 10.71 -2.74 -8.25
CA LEU A 56 10.07 -2.22 -7.05
C LEU A 56 10.03 -3.31 -5.97
N GLY A 57 10.18 -2.91 -4.72
CA GLY A 57 10.22 -3.80 -3.56
C GLY A 57 11.46 -4.68 -3.51
N PRO A 58 11.57 -5.61 -2.56
CA PRO A 58 10.53 -6.03 -1.64
C PRO A 58 10.36 -5.04 -0.48
N ASP A 59 9.30 -5.28 0.29
CA ASP A 59 9.17 -4.80 1.66
C ASP A 59 10.07 -5.61 2.61
N GLY A 60 10.04 -5.24 3.88
CA GLY A 60 10.76 -5.89 4.95
C GLY A 60 9.95 -6.04 6.23
N CYS A 61 10.66 -6.48 7.25
CA CYS A 61 10.14 -6.75 8.57
C CYS A 61 10.99 -6.01 9.59
N TRP A 62 10.34 -5.31 10.52
CA TRP A 62 10.99 -4.95 11.77
C TRP A 62 11.11 -6.18 12.68
N ASP A 63 12.14 -6.18 13.51
CA ASP A 63 12.41 -7.19 14.53
C ASP A 63 11.41 -7.15 15.68
N ASP A 64 10.88 -5.97 16.02
CA ASP A 64 9.85 -5.79 17.04
C ASP A 64 8.78 -4.77 16.62
N VAL A 65 7.55 -4.97 17.08
CA VAL A 65 6.38 -4.14 16.75
C VAL A 65 6.34 -2.86 17.57
N GLU A 66 6.74 -2.94 18.84
CA GLU A 66 6.62 -1.84 19.81
C GLU A 66 7.93 -1.04 19.89
N ASN A 67 9.08 -1.71 19.73
CA ASN A 67 10.41 -1.11 19.75
C ASN A 67 11.27 -1.60 18.56
N PRO A 68 10.93 -1.23 17.31
CA PRO A 68 11.67 -1.63 16.13
C PRO A 68 13.10 -1.08 16.14
N GLN A 69 14.09 -1.95 15.91
CA GLN A 69 15.52 -1.59 15.86
C GLN A 69 16.18 -2.06 14.56
N LYS A 70 15.77 -3.22 14.04
CA LYS A 70 16.37 -3.86 12.87
C LYS A 70 15.33 -4.14 11.80
N PHE A 71 15.52 -3.54 10.62
CA PHE A 71 14.73 -3.84 9.43
C PHE A 71 15.41 -4.89 8.57
N THR A 72 14.68 -5.93 8.18
CA THR A 72 15.17 -7.04 7.34
C THR A 72 14.29 -7.18 6.10
N LEU A 73 14.89 -7.15 4.90
CA LEU A 73 14.15 -7.33 3.65
C LEU A 73 13.57 -8.75 3.55
N MET A 74 12.33 -8.85 3.06
CA MET A 74 11.63 -10.13 2.84
C MET A 74 12.11 -10.87 1.59
N GLY A 75 12.93 -10.25 0.77
CA GLY A 75 13.44 -10.79 -0.49
C GLY A 75 14.76 -10.16 -0.88
N PRO A 76 15.27 -10.48 -2.09
CA PRO A 76 16.50 -9.91 -2.58
C PRO A 76 16.38 -8.38 -2.70
N PRO A 77 17.46 -7.62 -2.43
CA PRO A 77 17.43 -6.18 -2.57
C PRO A 77 17.16 -5.77 -4.01
N SER A 78 16.41 -4.68 -4.16
CA SER A 78 16.24 -3.98 -5.44
C SER A 78 16.78 -2.55 -5.34
N PRO A 79 16.88 -1.84 -6.47
CA PRO A 79 17.16 -0.41 -6.50
C PRO A 79 16.11 0.44 -5.77
N ILE A 80 14.85 -0.01 -5.68
CA ILE A 80 13.77 0.70 -4.98
C ILE A 80 13.03 -0.26 -4.06
N PRO A 81 13.57 -0.55 -2.86
CA PRO A 81 12.81 -1.23 -1.81
C PRO A 81 11.56 -0.44 -1.44
N ASP A 82 10.53 -1.11 -0.90
CA ASP A 82 9.27 -0.44 -0.55
C ASP A 82 9.49 0.71 0.44
N ALA A 83 10.45 0.59 1.36
CA ALA A 83 10.81 1.66 2.29
C ALA A 83 11.30 2.93 1.57
N VAL A 84 12.06 2.78 0.48
CA VAL A 84 12.54 3.92 -0.33
C VAL A 84 11.37 4.54 -1.09
N ALA A 85 10.52 3.72 -1.72
CA ALA A 85 9.34 4.20 -2.43
C ALA A 85 8.37 4.92 -1.49
N ASN A 86 8.04 4.34 -0.33
CA ASN A 86 7.19 4.96 0.67
C ASN A 86 7.79 6.28 1.19
N GLY A 87 9.11 6.31 1.47
CA GLY A 87 9.79 7.54 1.86
C GLY A 87 9.82 8.61 0.75
N ALA A 88 9.78 8.21 -0.52
CA ALA A 88 9.64 9.12 -1.65
C ALA A 88 8.24 9.74 -1.74
N LEU A 89 7.19 8.92 -1.61
CA LEU A 89 5.80 9.40 -1.55
C LEU A 89 5.65 10.43 -0.42
N ASP A 90 6.11 10.07 0.78
CA ASP A 90 6.06 10.93 1.97
C ASP A 90 6.86 12.23 1.74
N GLY A 91 8.03 12.14 1.08
CA GLY A 91 8.85 13.30 0.73
C GLY A 91 8.11 14.29 -0.18
N VAL A 92 7.41 13.80 -1.21
CA VAL A 92 6.57 14.65 -2.08
C VAL A 92 5.45 15.31 -1.28
N LEU A 93 4.73 14.55 -0.45
CA LEU A 93 3.61 15.08 0.33
C LEU A 93 4.05 16.15 1.34
N LEU A 94 5.07 15.84 2.14
CA LEU A 94 5.58 16.77 3.14
C LEU A 94 6.22 18.00 2.49
N GLY A 95 6.95 17.82 1.39
CA GLY A 95 7.54 18.92 0.63
C GLY A 95 6.49 19.84 0.04
N ALA A 96 5.44 19.30 -0.58
CA ALA A 96 4.33 20.09 -1.09
C ALA A 96 3.63 20.88 0.02
N ARG A 97 3.39 20.25 1.17
CA ARG A 97 2.79 20.93 2.33
C ARG A 97 3.66 22.08 2.85
N LEU A 98 4.97 21.88 2.94
CA LEU A 98 5.91 22.90 3.41
C LEU A 98 6.09 24.03 2.42
N ALA A 99 5.96 23.76 1.11
CA ALA A 99 5.99 24.80 0.07
C ALA A 99 4.82 25.79 0.22
N GLU A 100 3.65 25.32 0.66
CA GLU A 100 2.46 26.16 0.88
C GLU A 100 2.50 26.90 2.22
N ALA A 101 2.86 26.19 3.30
CA ALA A 101 2.83 26.74 4.66
C ALA A 101 3.99 26.15 5.49
N PRO A 102 5.12 26.86 5.59
CA PRO A 102 6.24 26.45 6.43
C PRO A 102 5.81 26.32 7.89
N ILE A 103 6.01 25.14 8.47
CA ILE A 103 5.81 24.87 9.89
C ILE A 103 7.04 24.16 10.45
N PRO A 104 7.27 24.20 11.79
CA PRO A 104 8.39 23.51 12.39
C PRO A 104 8.37 22.01 12.05
N LEU A 105 9.50 21.48 11.58
CA LEU A 105 9.62 20.10 11.10
C LEU A 105 9.14 19.07 12.14
N ALA A 106 9.48 19.28 13.42
CA ALA A 106 9.04 18.40 14.50
C ALA A 106 7.50 18.36 14.64
N SER A 107 6.82 19.49 14.43
CA SER A 107 5.36 19.56 14.47
C SER A 107 4.74 18.92 13.24
N LEU A 108 5.33 19.11 12.06
CA LEU A 108 4.91 18.44 10.82
C LEU A 108 5.00 16.92 10.96
N LEU A 109 6.17 16.40 11.39
CA LEU A 109 6.40 14.96 11.50
C LEU A 109 5.54 14.32 12.59
N ARG A 110 5.34 15.00 13.75
CA ARG A 110 4.40 14.53 14.78
C ARG A 110 2.96 14.53 14.29
N SER A 111 2.56 15.53 13.52
CA SER A 111 1.25 15.53 12.91
C SER A 111 1.12 14.37 11.93
N TYR A 112 2.09 14.18 11.03
CA TYR A 112 2.03 13.26 9.91
C TYR A 112 2.18 11.77 10.29
N TYR A 113 3.10 11.47 11.20
CA TYR A 113 3.39 10.10 11.66
C TYR A 113 2.85 9.81 13.06
N GLY A 114 2.51 10.84 13.82
CA GLY A 114 2.05 10.68 15.19
C GLY A 114 0.57 10.32 15.29
N MET A 115 0.22 9.88 16.50
CA MET A 115 -1.11 9.43 16.88
C MET A 115 -1.93 10.54 17.57
N ASP A 116 -1.37 11.74 17.70
CA ASP A 116 -1.98 12.80 18.49
C ASP A 116 -3.19 13.42 17.79
N ASN A 117 -4.23 13.66 18.60
CA ASN A 117 -5.58 14.09 18.23
C ASN A 117 -5.65 15.56 17.76
N GLY A 118 -4.65 16.04 17.01
CA GLY A 118 -4.44 17.44 16.67
C GLY A 118 -5.26 17.93 15.47
N THR A 119 -6.46 18.42 15.75
CA THR A 119 -7.08 19.63 15.15
C THR A 119 -7.36 19.71 13.64
N ALA A 120 -7.30 18.62 12.88
CA ALA A 120 -8.01 18.52 11.60
C ALA A 120 -8.65 17.14 11.46
N SER A 121 -9.86 16.99 12.02
CA SER A 121 -10.80 15.89 11.75
C SER A 121 -10.21 14.46 11.69
N GLY A 122 -9.77 13.92 12.83
CA GLY A 122 -9.95 12.50 13.19
C GLY A 122 -9.40 11.40 12.28
N ARG A 123 -8.49 11.68 11.35
CA ARG A 123 -7.90 10.70 10.42
C ARG A 123 -6.40 10.54 10.68
N PRO A 124 -5.83 9.32 10.74
CA PRO A 124 -4.38 9.14 10.79
C PRO A 124 -3.78 9.65 9.46
N PRO A 125 -2.90 10.65 9.46
CA PRO A 125 -2.38 11.21 8.22
C PRO A 125 -1.52 10.24 7.40
N SER A 126 -0.92 9.22 8.01
CA SER A 126 -0.10 8.23 7.29
C SER A 126 -0.91 7.20 6.48
N SER A 127 -2.20 6.99 6.77
CA SER A 127 -3.00 5.96 6.10
C SER A 127 -3.54 6.37 4.73
N TYR A 128 -3.53 7.67 4.44
CA TYR A 128 -4.03 8.23 3.17
C TYR A 128 -2.95 8.70 2.22
N ARG A 129 -1.67 8.57 2.62
CA ARG A 129 -0.52 9.02 1.82
C ARG A 129 -0.55 8.53 0.37
N ARG A 130 -1.00 7.30 0.13
CA ARG A 130 -1.08 6.73 -1.22
C ARG A 130 -2.10 7.47 -2.08
N ARG A 131 -3.29 7.70 -1.54
CA ARG A 131 -4.36 8.48 -2.17
C ARG A 131 -3.92 9.92 -2.40
N ASP A 132 -3.41 10.57 -1.35
CA ASP A 132 -3.08 11.99 -1.39
C ASP A 132 -1.92 12.25 -2.36
N PHE A 133 -0.94 11.33 -2.43
CA PHE A 133 0.12 11.36 -3.44
C PHE A 133 -0.47 11.18 -4.84
N GLY A 134 -1.43 10.26 -4.99
CA GLY A 134 -2.15 10.06 -6.25
C GLY A 134 -2.87 11.31 -6.74
N VAL A 135 -3.48 12.09 -5.85
CA VAL A 135 -4.14 13.37 -6.18
C VAL A 135 -3.12 14.43 -6.61
N LEU A 136 -1.98 14.53 -5.91
CA LEU A 136 -0.96 15.54 -6.18
C LEU A 136 -0.15 15.26 -7.46
N THR A 137 0.02 13.98 -7.77
CA THR A 137 0.87 13.51 -8.87
C THR A 137 0.04 13.09 -10.07
N GLY A 138 -0.75 12.02 -9.95
CA GLY A 138 -1.41 11.37 -11.07
C GLY A 138 -0.42 10.65 -12.02
N LEU A 139 -0.96 9.80 -12.90
CA LEU A 139 -0.13 8.97 -13.80
C LEU A 139 0.64 9.81 -14.83
N GLU A 140 -0.04 10.76 -15.48
CA GLU A 140 0.56 11.52 -16.58
C GLU A 140 1.70 12.42 -16.11
N LYS A 141 1.53 13.11 -14.97
CA LYS A 141 2.61 13.91 -14.38
C LYS A 141 3.78 13.05 -13.96
N LEU A 142 3.54 11.91 -13.29
CA LEU A 142 4.66 11.03 -12.91
C LEU A 142 5.41 10.52 -14.13
N LYS A 143 4.71 10.17 -15.20
CA LYS A 143 5.31 9.77 -16.49
C LYS A 143 6.19 10.90 -17.05
N GLU A 144 5.68 12.12 -17.09
CA GLU A 144 6.43 13.30 -17.58
C GLU A 144 7.69 13.54 -16.75
N GLU A 145 7.58 13.53 -15.42
CA GLU A 145 8.71 13.73 -14.51
C GLU A 145 9.75 12.59 -14.60
N VAL A 146 9.32 11.34 -14.85
CA VAL A 146 10.25 10.21 -15.07
C VAL A 146 10.94 10.33 -16.42
N ALA A 147 10.24 10.73 -17.48
CA ALA A 147 10.84 10.95 -18.80
C ALA A 147 11.87 12.08 -18.74
N ALA A 148 11.51 13.22 -18.12
CA ALA A 148 12.41 14.35 -17.90
C ALA A 148 13.67 13.93 -17.13
N MET A 149 13.52 13.08 -16.10
CA MET A 149 14.66 12.55 -15.35
C MET A 149 15.54 11.61 -16.18
N LEU A 150 14.96 10.71 -16.98
CA LEU A 150 15.72 9.83 -17.86
C LEU A 150 16.52 10.63 -18.89
N HIS A 151 15.91 11.66 -19.47
CA HIS A 151 16.58 12.59 -20.38
C HIS A 151 17.75 13.29 -19.69
N LEU A 152 17.56 13.77 -18.46
CA LEU A 152 18.63 14.39 -17.67
C LEU A 152 19.78 13.40 -17.41
N LEU A 153 19.47 12.17 -17.01
CA LEU A 153 20.47 11.12 -16.80
C LEU A 153 21.22 10.77 -18.09
N ARG A 154 20.60 10.94 -19.27
CA ARG A 154 21.27 10.73 -20.56
C ARG A 154 22.31 11.79 -20.87
N VAL A 155 22.07 13.05 -20.50
CA VAL A 155 22.98 14.16 -20.81
C VAL A 155 24.06 14.37 -19.75
N LEU A 156 23.87 13.80 -18.55
CA LEU A 156 24.85 13.91 -17.47
C LEU A 156 26.04 12.94 -17.69
N PRO A 157 27.30 13.41 -17.62
CA PRO A 157 28.48 12.60 -17.93
C PRO A 157 28.62 11.27 -17.17
N PRO A 158 28.23 11.15 -15.87
CA PRO A 158 28.35 9.88 -15.16
C PRO A 158 27.42 8.77 -15.68
N THR A 159 26.34 9.13 -16.37
CA THR A 159 25.25 8.22 -16.77
C THR A 159 24.98 8.21 -18.26
N GLN A 160 25.62 9.10 -19.03
CA GLN A 160 25.48 9.23 -20.48
C GLN A 160 25.65 7.89 -21.21
N GLY A 161 26.74 7.16 -20.94
CA GLY A 161 27.03 5.88 -21.57
C GLY A 161 26.03 4.75 -21.31
N LEU A 162 25.13 4.90 -20.33
CA LEU A 162 24.07 3.91 -20.05
C LEU A 162 22.84 4.09 -20.95
N LEU A 163 22.71 5.25 -21.61
CA LEU A 163 21.54 5.64 -22.41
C LEU A 163 21.88 6.02 -23.86
N GLU A 164 23.13 5.86 -24.29
CA GLU A 164 23.57 6.18 -25.66
C GLU A 164 22.74 5.44 -26.73
N ASP A 165 22.37 4.18 -26.46
CA ASP A 165 21.60 3.32 -27.37
C ASP A 165 20.07 3.43 -27.22
N VAL A 166 19.56 4.27 -26.31
CA VAL A 166 18.12 4.38 -26.05
C VAL A 166 17.54 5.49 -26.93
N GLY A 167 16.60 5.14 -27.81
CA GLY A 167 15.85 6.12 -28.61
C GLY A 167 14.85 6.91 -27.77
N ALA A 168 14.46 8.10 -28.23
CA ALA A 168 13.46 8.94 -27.52
C ALA A 168 12.10 8.22 -27.32
N GLU A 169 11.66 7.43 -28.32
CA GLU A 169 10.42 6.63 -28.21
C GLU A 169 10.53 5.52 -27.15
N GLU A 170 11.70 4.88 -27.06
CA GLU A 170 11.95 3.84 -26.07
C GLU A 170 11.98 4.43 -24.66
N GLU A 171 12.59 5.61 -24.50
CA GLU A 171 12.61 6.38 -23.26
C GLU A 171 11.19 6.71 -22.77
N GLU A 172 10.33 7.20 -23.66
CA GLU A 172 8.94 7.50 -23.32
C GLU A 172 8.17 6.24 -22.91
N ALA A 173 8.36 5.13 -23.64
CA ALA A 173 7.73 3.85 -23.33
C ALA A 173 8.16 3.33 -21.94
N ILE A 174 9.45 3.46 -21.62
CA ILE A 174 10.04 3.10 -20.34
C ILE A 174 9.49 3.98 -19.21
N ALA A 175 9.47 5.30 -19.38
CA ALA A 175 8.93 6.23 -18.38
C ALA A 175 7.46 5.95 -18.10
N ARG A 176 6.67 5.69 -19.15
CA ARG A 176 5.28 5.30 -19.06
C ARG A 176 5.09 3.98 -18.32
N GLN A 177 5.94 2.99 -18.58
CA GLN A 177 5.87 1.72 -17.87
C GLN A 177 6.22 1.87 -16.39
N ALA A 178 7.30 2.59 -16.07
CA ALA A 178 7.72 2.83 -14.69
C ALA A 178 6.69 3.61 -13.88
N ALA A 179 6.11 4.67 -14.46
CA ALA A 179 5.05 5.44 -13.82
C ALA A 179 3.80 4.58 -13.58
N ARG A 180 3.40 3.74 -14.55
CA ARG A 180 2.29 2.80 -14.37
C ARG A 180 2.58 1.79 -13.25
N ASP A 181 3.73 1.12 -13.29
CA ASP A 181 4.08 0.11 -12.28
C ASP A 181 4.15 0.74 -10.87
N PHE A 182 4.68 1.97 -10.76
CA PHE A 182 4.71 2.70 -9.50
C PHE A 182 3.32 3.11 -9.02
N MET A 183 2.50 3.71 -9.88
CA MET A 183 1.13 4.12 -9.53
C MET A 183 0.28 2.92 -9.13
N GLU A 184 0.35 1.82 -9.89
CA GLU A 184 -0.38 0.60 -9.55
C GLU A 184 0.06 0.06 -8.18
N THR A 185 1.36 -0.06 -7.94
CA THR A 185 1.91 -0.67 -6.71
C THR A 185 1.74 0.21 -5.48
N TYR A 186 1.93 1.52 -5.61
CA TYR A 186 2.06 2.45 -4.49
C TYR A 186 0.90 3.43 -4.32
N VAL A 187 0.01 3.56 -5.30
CA VAL A 187 -1.13 4.49 -5.26
C VAL A 187 -2.45 3.74 -5.32
N GLU A 188 -2.65 2.90 -6.33
CA GLU A 188 -3.93 2.21 -6.54
C GLU A 188 -4.11 1.03 -5.60
N CYS A 189 -3.05 0.23 -5.40
CA CYS A 189 -3.12 -0.91 -4.52
C CYS A 189 -2.85 -0.54 -3.06
N PRO A 190 -3.69 -1.03 -2.12
CA PRO A 190 -3.52 -0.71 -0.72
C PRO A 190 -2.24 -1.36 -0.18
N ALA A 191 -1.59 -0.68 0.76
CA ALA A 191 -0.49 -1.28 1.51
C ALA A 191 -1.01 -2.47 2.32
N ILE A 192 -0.40 -3.64 2.11
CA ILE A 192 -0.71 -4.84 2.88
C ILE A 192 0.44 -5.07 3.86
N VAL A 193 0.18 -4.86 5.14
CA VAL A 193 1.11 -5.13 6.24
C VAL A 193 1.39 -6.64 6.27
N PRO A 194 2.65 -7.06 6.00
CA PRO A 194 2.99 -8.47 5.95
C PRO A 194 2.94 -9.11 7.34
N ARG A 195 2.84 -10.44 7.37
CA ARG A 195 2.74 -11.22 8.62
C ARG A 195 3.79 -10.89 9.67
N CYS A 196 5.05 -10.74 9.26
CA CYS A 196 6.14 -10.43 10.17
C CYS A 196 5.96 -9.06 10.85
N MET A 197 5.47 -8.06 10.11
CA MET A 197 5.34 -6.68 10.61
C MET A 197 4.32 -6.57 11.75
N TRP A 198 3.27 -7.40 11.78
CA TRP A 198 2.33 -7.43 12.91
C TRP A 198 2.68 -8.48 13.97
N GLY A 199 3.84 -9.15 13.88
CA GLY A 199 4.30 -10.13 14.84
C GLY A 199 3.49 -11.44 14.80
N ALA A 200 3.16 -11.91 13.59
CA ALA A 200 2.45 -13.17 13.42
C ALA A 200 3.24 -14.37 13.94
N ARG A 201 2.56 -15.27 14.64
CA ARG A 201 3.09 -16.63 14.87
C ARG A 201 3.16 -17.41 13.55
N PRO A 202 4.03 -18.42 13.44
CA PRO A 202 4.06 -19.33 12.31
C PRO A 202 2.72 -20.04 12.10
N TYR A 203 2.45 -20.40 10.85
CA TYR A 203 1.40 -21.35 10.50
C TYR A 203 1.70 -22.73 11.14
N ARG A 204 0.69 -23.43 11.64
CA ARG A 204 0.83 -24.79 12.19
C ARG A 204 0.49 -25.84 11.13
N GLY A 205 1.36 -26.83 10.96
CA GLY A 205 1.17 -27.86 9.93
C GLY A 205 1.51 -27.35 8.53
N THR A 206 0.94 -28.00 7.50
CA THR A 206 1.26 -27.72 6.09
C THR A 206 0.12 -26.94 5.44
N PRO A 207 0.35 -25.70 4.96
CA PRO A 207 -0.70 -24.91 4.33
C PRO A 207 -1.11 -25.51 2.98
N ARG A 208 -2.42 -25.50 2.69
CA ARG A 208 -2.95 -25.89 1.38
C ARG A 208 -2.99 -24.70 0.43
N THR A 209 -2.53 -24.90 -0.80
CA THR A 209 -2.53 -23.88 -1.84
C THR A 209 -3.95 -23.62 -2.39
N LEU A 210 -4.20 -22.38 -2.79
CA LEU A 210 -5.38 -21.99 -3.56
C LEU A 210 -5.16 -22.23 -5.06
N SER A 211 -6.23 -22.60 -5.76
CA SER A 211 -6.24 -22.64 -7.23
C SER A 211 -6.75 -21.30 -7.75
N LEU A 212 -5.83 -20.43 -8.18
CA LEU A 212 -6.15 -19.07 -8.64
C LEU A 212 -6.50 -19.03 -10.14
N PRO A 213 -7.26 -18.01 -10.59
CA PRO A 213 -7.97 -17.00 -9.80
C PRO A 213 -9.16 -17.59 -9.00
N LEU A 214 -9.51 -16.96 -7.88
CA LEU A 214 -10.71 -17.32 -7.13
C LEU A 214 -11.97 -16.65 -7.69
N GLY A 215 -13.13 -17.28 -7.47
CA GLY A 215 -14.43 -16.78 -7.91
C GLY A 215 -15.20 -15.99 -6.86
N PHE A 216 -14.80 -16.05 -5.59
CA PHE A 216 -15.59 -15.51 -4.49
C PHE A 216 -14.80 -14.59 -3.55
N VAL A 217 -15.52 -13.67 -2.92
CA VAL A 217 -15.07 -12.90 -1.77
C VAL A 217 -16.11 -12.97 -0.66
N TYR A 218 -15.66 -13.21 0.56
CA TYR A 218 -16.51 -13.28 1.75
C TYR A 218 -16.14 -12.13 2.69
N ILE A 219 -17.07 -11.23 2.95
CA ILE A 219 -16.89 -10.11 3.88
C ILE A 219 -17.32 -10.53 5.28
N HIS A 220 -16.46 -10.21 6.24
CA HIS A 220 -16.63 -10.49 7.67
C HIS A 220 -16.45 -9.21 8.49
N HIS A 221 -17.06 -9.18 9.67
CA HIS A 221 -16.51 -8.42 10.79
C HIS A 221 -15.83 -9.37 11.78
N THR A 222 -15.01 -8.85 12.68
CA THR A 222 -14.39 -9.69 13.71
C THR A 222 -15.35 -9.99 14.85
N PHE A 223 -16.27 -9.07 15.14
CA PHE A 223 -17.15 -9.04 16.34
C PHE A 223 -16.38 -8.96 17.66
N VAL A 224 -15.39 -9.83 17.85
CA VAL A 224 -14.37 -9.77 18.89
C VAL A 224 -12.98 -9.85 18.22
N PRO A 225 -12.11 -8.85 18.38
CA PRO A 225 -12.34 -7.59 19.13
C PRO A 225 -13.45 -6.73 18.51
N SER A 226 -14.23 -6.07 19.37
CA SER A 226 -15.44 -5.32 18.99
C SER A 226 -15.19 -3.85 18.68
N ALA A 227 -14.17 -3.26 19.29
CA ALA A 227 -13.75 -1.90 19.01
C ALA A 227 -12.84 -1.86 17.77
N PRO A 228 -13.07 -0.94 16.83
CA PRO A 228 -12.15 -0.69 15.74
C PRO A 228 -10.77 -0.27 16.26
N CYS A 229 -9.71 -0.86 15.72
CA CYS A 229 -8.34 -0.49 16.04
C CYS A 229 -7.90 0.70 15.18
N ARG A 230 -7.28 1.73 15.76
CA ARG A 230 -6.97 3.01 15.07
C ARG A 230 -5.50 3.38 15.03
N SER A 231 -4.63 2.50 15.55
CA SER A 231 -3.18 2.64 15.48
C SER A 231 -2.57 1.33 15.02
N PHE A 232 -1.40 1.38 14.39
CA PHE A 232 -0.65 0.19 13.99
C PHE A 232 -0.46 -0.78 15.17
N ALA A 233 0.00 -0.29 16.32
CA ALA A 233 0.20 -1.12 17.51
C ALA A 233 -1.13 -1.74 18.01
N ALA A 234 -2.24 -1.01 17.98
CA ALA A 234 -3.56 -1.54 18.36
C ALA A 234 -4.05 -2.61 17.37
N CYS A 235 -3.90 -2.37 16.06
CA CYS A 235 -4.31 -3.31 15.03
C CYS A 235 -3.43 -4.56 14.98
N ALA A 236 -2.12 -4.42 15.15
CA ALA A 236 -1.19 -5.53 15.29
C ALA A 236 -1.53 -6.38 16.54
N ARG A 237 -1.88 -5.76 17.68
CA ARG A 237 -2.38 -6.48 18.87
C ARG A 237 -3.70 -7.22 18.58
N ALA A 238 -4.64 -6.59 17.87
CA ALA A 238 -5.90 -7.24 17.45
C ALA A 238 -5.65 -8.46 16.56
N MET A 239 -4.75 -8.34 15.57
CA MET A 239 -4.32 -9.44 14.71
C MET A 239 -3.74 -10.61 15.51
N ARG A 240 -2.80 -10.32 16.42
CA ARG A 240 -2.22 -11.36 17.30
C ARG A 240 -3.26 -11.99 18.22
N ALA A 241 -4.23 -11.22 18.74
CA ALA A 241 -5.30 -11.75 19.58
C ALA A 241 -6.21 -12.71 18.80
N MET A 242 -6.62 -12.34 17.59
CA MET A 242 -7.41 -13.22 16.71
C MET A 242 -6.64 -14.47 16.31
N GLN A 243 -5.34 -14.34 15.97
CA GLN A 243 -4.51 -15.49 15.65
C GLN A 243 -4.39 -16.46 16.82
N ARG A 244 -4.13 -15.96 18.05
CA ARG A 244 -4.10 -16.79 19.25
C ARG A 244 -5.42 -17.50 19.50
N PHE A 245 -6.54 -16.79 19.41
CA PHE A 245 -7.86 -17.42 19.57
C PHE A 245 -8.11 -18.52 18.52
N HIS A 246 -7.79 -18.25 17.25
CA HIS A 246 -7.93 -19.23 16.18
C HIS A 246 -7.03 -20.45 16.36
N GLN A 247 -5.76 -20.26 16.72
CA GLN A 247 -4.81 -21.35 16.90
C GLN A 247 -4.98 -22.12 18.21
N ASP A 248 -5.03 -21.40 19.33
CA ASP A 248 -4.97 -21.98 20.67
C ASP A 248 -6.35 -22.41 21.17
N THR A 249 -7.42 -21.71 20.78
CA THR A 249 -8.79 -22.02 21.25
C THR A 249 -9.58 -22.81 20.22
N ARG A 250 -9.52 -22.46 18.92
CA ARG A 250 -10.25 -23.19 17.86
C ARG A 250 -9.44 -24.34 17.23
N GLY A 251 -8.17 -24.48 17.56
CA GLY A 251 -7.30 -25.52 17.01
C GLY A 251 -7.02 -25.36 15.52
N TRP A 252 -7.13 -24.14 14.97
CA TRP A 252 -6.82 -23.89 13.56
C TRP A 252 -5.33 -23.72 13.34
N ASP A 253 -4.91 -23.91 12.10
CA ASP A 253 -3.49 -23.79 11.75
C ASP A 253 -2.95 -22.36 11.86
N ASP A 254 -3.82 -21.37 11.68
CA ASP A 254 -3.50 -19.94 11.65
C ASP A 254 -4.78 -19.10 11.75
N ILE A 255 -4.64 -17.77 11.79
CA ILE A 255 -5.77 -16.84 11.64
C ILE A 255 -6.65 -17.23 10.45
N GLY A 256 -7.98 -17.21 10.63
CA GLY A 256 -8.90 -17.77 9.64
C GLY A 256 -9.06 -16.94 8.36
N TYR A 257 -8.87 -15.63 8.44
CA TYR A 257 -9.07 -14.70 7.31
C TYR A 257 -7.89 -14.69 6.34
N SER A 258 -8.16 -14.41 5.07
CA SER A 258 -7.12 -14.12 4.08
C SER A 258 -6.50 -12.75 4.37
N PHE A 259 -7.34 -11.74 4.59
CA PHE A 259 -6.94 -10.37 4.93
C PHE A 259 -7.83 -9.80 6.04
N VAL A 260 -7.28 -8.84 6.78
CA VAL A 260 -7.99 -8.12 7.83
C VAL A 260 -7.80 -6.63 7.65
N VAL A 261 -8.86 -5.84 7.82
CA VAL A 261 -8.86 -4.38 7.70
C VAL A 261 -8.83 -3.75 9.08
N GLY A 262 -7.82 -2.90 9.33
CA GLY A 262 -7.77 -2.03 10.49
C GLY A 262 -8.37 -0.65 10.20
N SER A 263 -8.89 0.04 11.22
CA SER A 263 -9.31 1.45 11.08
C SER A 263 -8.15 2.43 11.28
N ASP A 264 -6.93 1.92 11.38
CA ASP A 264 -5.68 2.65 11.16
C ASP A 264 -5.37 2.82 9.66
N GLY A 265 -6.25 2.33 8.78
CA GLY A 265 -6.19 2.48 7.34
C GLY A 265 -5.15 1.58 6.66
N TYR A 266 -4.81 0.45 7.28
CA TYR A 266 -4.00 -0.61 6.68
C TYR A 266 -4.78 -1.90 6.48
N LEU A 267 -4.40 -2.64 5.45
CA LEU A 267 -4.77 -4.04 5.28
C LEU A 267 -3.67 -4.92 5.88
N TYR A 268 -4.06 -5.93 6.63
CA TYR A 268 -3.17 -6.86 7.30
C TYR A 268 -3.25 -8.23 6.64
N GLN A 269 -2.10 -8.78 6.28
CA GLN A 269 -2.02 -10.12 5.73
C GLN A 269 -2.36 -11.15 6.81
N GLY A 270 -3.46 -11.89 6.64
CA GLY A 270 -3.76 -13.11 7.37
C GLY A 270 -3.07 -14.29 6.69
N ARG A 271 -3.86 -15.22 6.13
CA ARG A 271 -3.31 -16.29 5.27
C ARG A 271 -2.88 -15.81 3.89
N GLY A 272 -3.33 -14.62 3.47
CA GLY A 272 -2.89 -13.98 2.24
C GLY A 272 -3.47 -14.61 0.96
N TRP A 273 -2.78 -14.36 -0.16
CA TRP A 273 -3.26 -14.64 -1.52
C TRP A 273 -3.20 -16.12 -1.93
N HIS A 274 -2.26 -16.89 -1.39
CA HIS A 274 -1.91 -18.19 -1.95
C HIS A 274 -2.38 -19.39 -1.12
N TRP A 275 -2.91 -19.15 0.09
CA TRP A 275 -3.21 -20.21 1.06
C TRP A 275 -4.69 -20.25 1.45
N VAL A 276 -5.24 -21.46 1.56
CA VAL A 276 -6.64 -21.70 1.91
C VAL A 276 -6.98 -21.16 3.31
N GLY A 277 -8.08 -20.42 3.39
CA GLY A 277 -8.65 -19.83 4.61
C GLY A 277 -9.24 -20.81 5.62
N ALA A 278 -9.72 -20.28 6.74
CA ALA A 278 -10.65 -20.94 7.68
C ALA A 278 -11.81 -20.02 8.10
N HIS A 279 -12.16 -19.05 7.26
CA HIS A 279 -13.12 -17.97 7.56
C HIS A 279 -14.58 -18.34 7.27
N THR A 280 -14.85 -19.15 6.23
CA THR A 280 -16.20 -19.47 5.75
C THR A 280 -16.30 -20.98 5.51
N LYS A 281 -16.94 -21.70 6.44
CA LYS A 281 -17.07 -23.16 6.40
C LYS A 281 -17.70 -23.61 5.07
N GLY A 282 -17.06 -24.54 4.36
CA GLY A 282 -17.51 -25.04 3.05
C GLY A 282 -17.06 -24.21 1.84
N HIS A 283 -16.47 -23.03 2.07
CA HIS A 283 -16.13 -22.06 1.02
C HIS A 283 -14.67 -21.56 1.05
N ASN A 284 -13.89 -21.95 2.07
CA ASN A 284 -12.51 -21.49 2.30
C ASN A 284 -11.55 -21.62 1.10
N SER A 285 -11.74 -22.60 0.21
CA SER A 285 -10.89 -22.81 -0.97
C SER A 285 -11.42 -22.15 -2.24
N LYS A 286 -12.58 -21.50 -2.18
CA LYS A 286 -13.30 -20.91 -3.32
C LYS A 286 -13.18 -19.39 -3.38
N GLY A 287 -12.83 -18.75 -2.26
CA GLY A 287 -12.79 -17.30 -2.17
C GLY A 287 -11.97 -16.77 -1.00
N TYR A 288 -11.65 -15.48 -1.07
CA TYR A 288 -10.93 -14.78 -0.01
C TYR A 288 -11.86 -14.35 1.11
N GLY A 289 -11.43 -14.52 2.35
CA GLY A 289 -12.12 -13.96 3.52
C GLY A 289 -11.48 -12.67 3.96
N VAL A 290 -12.24 -11.56 3.92
CA VAL A 290 -11.79 -10.24 4.35
C VAL A 290 -12.55 -9.82 5.61
N GLY A 291 -11.84 -9.65 6.72
CA GLY A 291 -12.44 -9.29 8.01
C GLY A 291 -12.18 -7.85 8.43
N TYR A 292 -13.22 -7.10 8.77
CA TYR A 292 -13.08 -5.77 9.38
C TYR A 292 -12.96 -5.87 10.90
N VAL A 293 -11.90 -5.30 11.48
CA VAL A 293 -11.73 -5.26 12.94
C VAL A 293 -12.81 -4.38 13.56
N GLY A 294 -13.76 -5.00 14.26
CA GLY A 294 -14.83 -4.34 14.98
C GLY A 294 -16.16 -5.11 14.96
N ASN A 295 -17.17 -4.51 15.58
CA ASN A 295 -18.56 -4.94 15.52
C ASN A 295 -19.39 -3.94 14.71
N PHE A 296 -19.79 -4.36 13.51
CA PHE A 296 -20.54 -3.53 12.57
C PHE A 296 -22.02 -3.94 12.43
N SER A 297 -22.61 -4.39 13.53
CA SER A 297 -24.04 -4.68 13.57
C SER A 297 -24.91 -3.42 13.56
N ALA A 298 -24.47 -2.34 14.22
CA ALA A 298 -25.23 -1.10 14.37
C ALA A 298 -24.50 0.16 13.87
N SER A 299 -23.27 0.01 13.38
CA SER A 299 -22.46 1.08 12.82
C SER A 299 -21.64 0.57 11.65
N LEU A 300 -21.24 1.47 10.76
CA LEU A 300 -20.33 1.15 9.65
C LEU A 300 -18.87 1.23 10.10
N PRO A 301 -17.96 0.48 9.44
CA PRO A 301 -16.55 0.82 9.46
C PRO A 301 -16.32 2.24 8.97
N ASP A 302 -15.14 2.78 9.25
CA ASP A 302 -14.72 4.05 8.66
C ASP A 302 -14.83 3.98 7.12
N PRO A 303 -15.37 5.01 6.45
CA PRO A 303 -15.49 5.05 4.98
C PRO A 303 -14.18 4.72 4.26
N ASP A 304 -13.06 5.14 4.83
CA ASP A 304 -11.75 4.87 4.28
C ASP A 304 -11.34 3.39 4.42
N ALA A 305 -11.70 2.74 5.54
CA ALA A 305 -11.51 1.30 5.70
C ALA A 305 -12.38 0.51 4.72
N ILE A 306 -13.60 0.96 4.44
CA ILE A 306 -14.46 0.41 3.38
C ILE A 306 -13.76 0.51 2.02
N ALA A 307 -13.26 1.70 1.67
CA ALA A 307 -12.60 1.96 0.39
C ALA A 307 -11.34 1.10 0.17
N LEU A 308 -10.57 0.80 1.22
CA LEU A 308 -9.39 -0.08 1.11
C LEU A 308 -9.70 -1.43 0.47
N VAL A 309 -10.88 -1.99 0.73
CA VAL A 309 -11.30 -3.26 0.13
C VAL A 309 -12.01 -3.01 -1.18
N ARG A 310 -13.08 -2.20 -1.16
CA ARG A 310 -13.98 -1.99 -2.30
C ARG A 310 -13.23 -1.41 -3.51
N ASP A 311 -12.44 -0.39 -3.28
CA ASP A 311 -11.81 0.43 -4.32
C ASP A 311 -10.32 0.09 -4.51
N GLY A 312 -9.68 -0.51 -3.50
CA GLY A 312 -8.26 -0.92 -3.54
C GLY A 312 -8.07 -2.42 -3.77
N LEU A 313 -8.30 -3.22 -2.73
CA LEU A 313 -7.93 -4.65 -2.69
C LEU A 313 -8.57 -5.46 -3.82
N LEU A 314 -9.87 -5.28 -4.06
CA LEU A 314 -10.62 -6.08 -5.02
C LEU A 314 -10.22 -5.79 -6.48
N PRO A 315 -10.16 -4.53 -6.95
CA PRO A 315 -9.63 -4.23 -8.28
C PRO A 315 -8.19 -4.71 -8.48
N CYS A 316 -7.33 -4.54 -7.46
CA CYS A 316 -5.94 -5.02 -7.52
C CYS A 316 -5.84 -6.54 -7.63
N ALA A 317 -6.63 -7.29 -6.87
CA ALA A 317 -6.68 -8.75 -6.98
C ALA A 317 -7.15 -9.20 -8.37
N VAL A 318 -8.08 -8.47 -8.99
CA VAL A 318 -8.55 -8.75 -10.35
C VAL A 318 -7.45 -8.50 -11.38
N ARG A 319 -6.74 -7.37 -11.29
CA ARG A 319 -5.63 -7.06 -12.21
C ARG A 319 -4.47 -8.03 -12.08
N ALA A 320 -4.15 -8.44 -10.86
CA ALA A 320 -3.11 -9.43 -10.56
C ALA A 320 -3.48 -10.87 -10.98
N GLY A 321 -4.71 -11.11 -11.46
CA GLY A 321 -5.17 -12.44 -11.83
C GLY A 321 -5.39 -13.38 -10.64
N TRP A 322 -5.57 -12.82 -9.43
CA TRP A 322 -5.85 -13.57 -8.20
C TRP A 322 -7.34 -13.73 -7.94
N LEU A 323 -8.17 -12.89 -8.56
CA LEU A 323 -9.62 -12.88 -8.47
C LEU A 323 -10.22 -12.75 -9.88
N HIS A 324 -11.27 -13.51 -10.19
CA HIS A 324 -11.95 -13.40 -11.48
C HIS A 324 -12.59 -12.02 -11.66
N ARG A 325 -12.65 -11.48 -12.88
CA ARG A 325 -13.32 -10.18 -13.17
C ARG A 325 -14.82 -10.18 -12.83
N ASN A 326 -15.46 -11.34 -12.89
CA ASN A 326 -16.87 -11.59 -12.57
C ASN A 326 -17.03 -12.33 -11.22
N TYR A 327 -16.18 -12.00 -10.25
CA TYR A 327 -16.30 -12.58 -8.91
C TYR A 327 -17.66 -12.29 -8.27
N THR A 328 -18.09 -13.19 -7.39
CA THR A 328 -19.25 -13.01 -6.52
C THR A 328 -18.80 -12.60 -5.12
N LEU A 329 -19.41 -11.55 -4.59
CA LEU A 329 -19.19 -11.04 -3.24
C LEU A 329 -20.37 -11.41 -2.36
N HIS A 330 -20.08 -12.03 -1.22
CA HIS A 330 -21.08 -12.33 -0.20
C HIS A 330 -20.65 -11.80 1.17
N GLY A 331 -21.63 -11.41 1.98
CA GLY A 331 -21.48 -11.39 3.42
C GLY A 331 -21.48 -12.82 3.97
N HIS A 332 -20.70 -13.07 5.03
CA HIS A 332 -20.59 -14.41 5.64
C HIS A 332 -21.96 -15.07 5.92
N ARG A 333 -22.95 -14.31 6.38
CA ARG A 333 -24.32 -14.75 6.65
C ARG A 333 -25.06 -15.39 5.48
N GLN A 334 -24.66 -15.13 4.24
CA GLN A 334 -25.37 -15.66 3.06
C GLN A 334 -25.07 -17.15 2.82
N VAL A 335 -23.96 -17.65 3.37
CA VAL A 335 -23.49 -19.03 3.12
C VAL A 335 -23.26 -19.83 4.39
N VAL A 336 -23.30 -19.19 5.56
CA VAL A 336 -23.18 -19.83 6.87
C VAL A 336 -24.19 -19.20 7.83
N ASN A 337 -24.76 -19.99 8.74
CA ASN A 337 -25.68 -19.49 9.78
C ASN A 337 -24.92 -18.64 10.81
N THR A 338 -24.86 -17.33 10.59
CA THR A 338 -24.19 -16.34 11.44
C THR A 338 -24.77 -14.94 11.21
N SER A 339 -24.61 -14.04 12.17
CA SER A 339 -24.90 -12.61 11.98
C SER A 339 -23.77 -11.84 11.30
N CYS A 340 -22.60 -12.43 11.09
CA CYS A 340 -21.47 -11.79 10.39
C CYS A 340 -21.85 -11.43 8.93
N PRO A 341 -21.51 -10.25 8.38
CA PRO A 341 -20.59 -9.22 8.87
C PRO A 341 -21.22 -8.12 9.76
N GLY A 342 -22.37 -8.37 10.38
CA GLY A 342 -23.17 -7.35 11.06
C GLY A 342 -24.11 -6.61 10.11
N ASP A 343 -25.26 -6.14 10.60
CA ASP A 343 -26.33 -5.63 9.75
C ASP A 343 -25.94 -4.37 8.99
N SER A 344 -25.31 -3.40 9.64
CA SER A 344 -24.86 -2.18 8.96
C SER A 344 -23.86 -2.47 7.85
N LEU A 345 -22.80 -3.24 8.12
CA LEU A 345 -21.81 -3.59 7.09
C LEU A 345 -22.42 -4.50 6.00
N PHE A 346 -23.38 -5.35 6.35
CA PHE A 346 -24.10 -6.15 5.35
C PHE A 346 -24.92 -5.28 4.40
N GLN A 347 -25.58 -4.21 4.88
CA GLN A 347 -26.29 -3.28 3.99
C GLN A 347 -25.32 -2.51 3.09
N GLU A 348 -24.15 -2.13 3.62
CA GLU A 348 -23.12 -1.44 2.83
C GLU A 348 -22.63 -2.31 1.66
N ILE A 349 -22.26 -3.56 1.91
CA ILE A 349 -21.69 -4.42 0.85
C ILE A 349 -22.69 -4.77 -0.27
N LYS A 350 -24.00 -4.61 -0.05
CA LYS A 350 -25.01 -4.75 -1.12
C LYS A 350 -24.83 -3.76 -2.26
N THR A 351 -24.18 -2.63 -1.97
CA THR A 351 -23.91 -1.59 -2.96
C THR A 351 -22.64 -1.87 -3.77
N TRP A 352 -21.86 -2.89 -3.38
CA TRP A 352 -20.58 -3.18 -4.01
C TRP A 352 -20.74 -4.01 -5.27
N ARG A 353 -19.79 -3.85 -6.19
CA ARG A 353 -19.71 -4.68 -7.39
C ARG A 353 -19.58 -6.16 -7.03
N GLY A 354 -20.32 -7.00 -7.75
CA GLY A 354 -20.29 -8.45 -7.59
C GLY A 354 -21.12 -8.96 -6.41
N PHE A 355 -21.80 -8.08 -5.65
CA PHE A 355 -22.74 -8.54 -4.63
C PHE A 355 -23.89 -9.33 -5.26
N GLU A 356 -24.13 -10.52 -4.74
CA GLU A 356 -25.29 -11.38 -5.03
C GLU A 356 -25.94 -11.85 -3.73
#